data_AF-A0A1E4RR18-F1
#
_entry.id   AF-A0A1E4RR18-F1
#
_cell.length_a   1.000
_cell.length_b   1.000
_cell.length_c   1.000
_cell.angle_alpha   90.00
_cell.angle_beta   90.00
_cell.angle_gamma   90.00
#
_symmetry.space_group_name_H-M   'P 1'
#
loop_
_entity.id
_entity.type
_entity.pdbx_description
1 polymer ?
#
loop_
_entity_poly.entity_id
_entity_poly.type
_entity_poly.pdbx_seq_one_letter_code
_entity_poly.pdbx_strand_id
1 'polypeptide(L)'
;VCVVCDKYISRDMKRHMRIHNEIGRFQCVFPKSMCKHKTGYFNRPYDYKKHLLHLHFNFDDPKGKSAHTLGDKLPVPGTCAACGLRFVAGTWLDQHILTNDLQKRCRYVE
;
A
#
# COMPACT_ATOMS: atom_id res chain seq x y z
N VAL A 1 20.30 -19.36 10.87
CA VAL A 1 20.52 -18.15 11.70
C VAL A 1 20.76 -16.97 10.76
N CYS A 2 20.22 -15.79 11.07
CA CYS A 2 20.44 -14.57 10.29
C CYS A 2 21.80 -13.95 10.63
N VAL A 3 22.59 -13.58 9.61
CA VAL A 3 23.94 -13.00 9.80
C VAL A 3 23.94 -11.54 10.28
N VAL A 4 22.79 -10.86 10.26
CA VAL A 4 22.68 -9.43 10.62
C VAL A 4 22.13 -9.23 12.03
N CYS A 5 21.22 -10.10 12.48
CA CYS A 5 20.57 -9.97 13.79
C CYS A 5 20.58 -11.24 14.64
N ASP A 6 21.34 -12.26 14.22
CA ASP A 6 21.55 -13.53 14.90
C ASP A 6 20.27 -14.34 15.21
N LYS A 7 19.12 -13.95 14.66
CA LYS A 7 17.86 -14.67 14.87
C LYS A 7 17.83 -16.00 14.11
N TYR A 8 17.35 -17.05 14.77
CA TYR A 8 17.05 -18.32 14.13
C TYR A 8 15.73 -18.23 13.35
N ILE A 9 15.81 -18.26 12.01
CA ILE A 9 14.66 -18.25 11.10
C ILE A 9 14.63 -19.58 10.35
N SER A 10 13.58 -20.37 10.57
CA SER A 10 13.46 -21.74 10.06
C SER A 10 12.83 -21.85 8.68
N ARG A 11 11.84 -21.00 8.34
CA ARG A 11 11.03 -21.16 7.11
C ARG A 11 11.39 -20.24 5.95
N ASP A 12 11.75 -18.98 6.19
CA ASP A 12 11.90 -18.01 5.08
C ASP A 12 12.99 -16.97 5.35
N MET A 13 14.24 -17.43 5.30
CA MET A 13 15.41 -16.57 5.51
C MET A 13 15.49 -15.46 4.45
N LYS A 14 15.15 -15.74 3.17
CA LYS A 14 15.14 -14.71 2.12
C LYS A 14 14.15 -13.58 2.41
N ARG A 15 12.95 -13.89 2.91
CA ARG A 15 11.98 -12.88 3.36
C ARG A 15 12.45 -12.14 4.61
N HIS A 16 13.14 -12.83 5.52
CA HIS A 16 13.73 -12.19 6.68
C HIS A 16 14.82 -11.21 6.29
N MET A 17 15.76 -11.56 5.42
CA MET A 17 16.83 -10.64 4.99
C MET A 17 16.31 -9.33 4.36
N ARG A 18 15.07 -9.30 3.86
CA ARG A 18 14.42 -8.06 3.41
C ARG A 18 14.19 -7.04 4.52
N ILE A 19 14.09 -7.43 5.81
CA ILE A 19 13.96 -6.44 6.90
C ILE A 19 15.25 -5.65 7.15
N HIS A 20 16.39 -6.17 6.67
CA HIS A 20 17.70 -5.51 6.76
C HIS A 20 18.00 -4.63 5.53
N ASN A 21 17.11 -4.60 4.54
CA ASN A 21 17.24 -3.69 3.42
C ASN A 21 16.53 -2.37 3.80
N GLU A 22 17.34 -1.35 4.10
CA GLU A 22 16.89 -0.06 4.59
C GLU A 22 16.14 0.76 3.52
N ILE A 23 16.39 0.49 2.24
CA ILE A 23 15.67 1.12 1.12
C ILE A 23 14.47 0.24 0.79
N GLY A 24 13.30 0.58 1.31
CA GLY A 24 12.09 -0.16 1.00
C GLY A 24 11.75 -0.13 -0.49
N ARG A 25 11.51 -1.31 -1.08
CA ARG A 25 11.28 -1.47 -2.52
C ARG A 25 10.09 -0.70 -3.07
N PHE A 26 9.13 -0.37 -2.22
CA PHE A 26 7.93 0.35 -2.59
C PHE A 26 7.86 1.64 -1.78
N GLN A 27 7.79 2.77 -2.45
CA GLN A 27 7.55 4.07 -1.85
C GLN A 27 6.09 4.46 -2.05
N CYS A 28 5.48 5.07 -1.04
CA CYS A 28 4.16 5.68 -1.19
C CYS A 28 4.24 6.74 -2.30
N VAL A 29 3.36 6.62 -3.29
CA VAL A 29 3.28 7.54 -4.43
C VAL A 29 2.61 8.87 -4.07
N PHE A 30 2.04 9.00 -2.88
CA PHE A 30 1.50 10.28 -2.42
C PHE A 30 2.60 11.09 -1.72
N PRO A 31 2.61 12.42 -1.88
CA PRO A 31 3.58 13.28 -1.23
C PRO A 31 3.49 13.16 0.29
N LYS A 32 4.60 13.44 0.99
CA LYS A 32 4.65 13.42 2.47
C LYS A 32 3.59 14.31 3.13
N SER A 33 3.14 15.38 2.46
CA SER A 33 2.05 16.23 2.93
C SER A 33 0.70 15.50 2.99
N MET A 34 0.48 14.49 2.14
CA MET A 34 -0.75 13.70 2.06
C MET A 34 -0.60 12.30 2.67
N CYS A 35 0.62 11.82 2.90
CA CYS A 35 0.90 10.52 3.50
C CYS A 35 1.35 10.64 4.96
N LYS A 36 0.52 10.14 5.88
CA LYS A 36 0.83 10.13 7.33
C LYS A 36 1.76 8.98 7.77
N HIS A 37 2.25 8.17 6.84
CA HIS A 37 3.13 7.05 7.18
C HIS A 37 4.56 7.53 7.44
N LYS A 38 5.14 7.15 8.59
CA LYS A 38 6.41 7.69 9.11
C LYS A 38 7.56 7.67 8.11
N THR A 39 7.72 6.56 7.39
CA THR A 39 8.80 6.39 6.40
C THR A 39 8.33 6.56 4.96
N GLY A 40 7.06 6.28 4.68
CA GLY A 40 6.55 6.11 3.31
C GLY A 40 7.14 4.92 2.53
N TYR A 41 8.03 4.11 3.11
CA TYR A 41 8.69 2.98 2.45
C TYR A 41 8.18 1.63 2.96
N PHE A 42 8.07 0.66 2.05
CA PHE A 42 7.57 -0.69 2.31
C PHE A 42 8.41 -1.74 1.58
N ASN A 43 8.62 -2.89 2.22
CA ASN A 43 9.45 -3.97 1.67
C ASN A 43 8.61 -5.12 1.08
N ARG A 44 7.28 -5.03 1.23
CA ARG A 44 6.31 -6.05 0.81
C ARG A 44 5.16 -5.40 0.03
N PRO A 45 4.80 -5.94 -1.14
CA PRO A 45 3.74 -5.38 -1.97
C PRO A 45 2.37 -5.45 -1.27
N TYR A 46 2.16 -6.47 -0.43
CA TYR A 46 0.94 -6.60 0.38
C TYR A 46 0.76 -5.43 1.35
N ASP A 47 1.79 -5.12 2.15
CA ASP A 47 1.74 -4.05 3.14
C ASP A 47 1.62 -2.68 2.45
N TYR A 48 2.30 -2.51 1.32
CA TYR A 48 2.19 -1.32 0.48
C TYR A 48 0.74 -1.09 -0.02
N LYS A 49 0.12 -2.09 -0.66
CA LYS A 49 -1.27 -1.99 -1.13
C LYS A 49 -2.26 -1.76 0.01
N LYS A 50 -2.07 -2.44 1.15
CA LYS A 50 -2.89 -2.25 2.35
C LYS A 50 -2.76 -0.83 2.90
N HIS A 51 -1.55 -0.27 2.90
CA HIS A 51 -1.30 1.11 3.30
C HIS A 51 -2.06 2.11 2.41
N LEU A 52 -1.97 1.95 1.09
CA LEU A 52 -2.67 2.82 0.14
C LEU A 52 -4.18 2.83 0.41
N LEU A 53 -4.79 1.65 0.56
CA LEU A 53 -6.21 1.57 0.87
C LEU A 53 -6.57 2.12 2.25
N HIS A 54 -5.69 2.04 3.23
CA HIS A 54 -6.01 2.50 4.58
C HIS A 54 -5.89 4.02 4.75
N LEU A 55 -4.91 4.65 4.10
CA LEU A 55 -4.64 6.07 4.26
C LEU A 55 -5.09 6.95 3.10
N HIS A 56 -5.25 6.40 1.90
CA HIS A 56 -5.50 7.18 0.68
C HIS A 56 -6.80 6.80 -0.04
N PHE A 57 -7.56 5.85 0.50
CA PHE A 57 -8.86 5.46 -0.01
C PHE A 57 -9.93 5.61 1.08
N ASN A 58 -10.98 6.34 0.75
CA ASN A 58 -12.14 6.54 1.61
C ASN A 58 -13.20 5.51 1.23
N PHE A 59 -13.30 4.43 2.00
CA PHE A 59 -14.35 3.44 1.79
C PHE A 59 -15.73 4.04 2.06
N ASP A 60 -16.69 3.73 1.20
CA ASP A 60 -18.09 4.13 1.39
C ASP A 60 -18.71 3.37 2.58
N ASP A 61 -18.34 2.09 2.73
CA ASP A 61 -18.78 1.23 3.83
C ASP A 61 -17.67 1.06 4.90
N PRO A 62 -17.98 1.23 6.20
CA PRO A 62 -17.00 1.11 7.27
C PRO A 62 -16.35 -0.29 7.37
N LYS A 63 -17.00 -1.33 6.84
CA LYS A 63 -16.43 -2.69 6.73
C LYS A 63 -15.16 -2.72 5.89
N GLY A 64 -15.06 -1.87 4.87
CA GLY A 64 -13.84 -1.76 4.07
C GLY A 64 -12.63 -1.35 4.90
N LYS A 65 -12.84 -0.43 5.85
CA LYS A 65 -11.78 0.00 6.77
C LYS A 65 -11.44 -1.07 7.81
N SER A 66 -12.45 -1.72 8.39
CA SER A 66 -12.26 -2.75 9.44
C SER A 66 -11.81 -4.12 8.92
N ALA A 67 -11.94 -4.39 7.62
CA ALA A 67 -11.54 -5.65 7.01
C ALA A 67 -10.08 -6.03 7.33
N HIS A 68 -9.87 -7.30 7.69
CA HIS A 68 -8.60 -7.77 8.23
C HIS A 68 -7.58 -8.09 7.13
N THR A 69 -8.04 -8.66 6.02
CA THR A 69 -7.20 -9.02 4.88
C THR A 69 -7.27 -7.96 3.78
N LEU A 70 -6.24 -7.94 2.92
CA LEU A 70 -6.27 -7.11 1.72
C LEU A 70 -7.40 -7.56 0.78
N GLY A 71 -7.61 -8.87 0.62
CA GLY A 71 -8.61 -9.43 -0.28
C GLY A 71 -10.03 -8.95 0.01
N ASP A 72 -10.40 -8.91 1.29
CA ASP A 72 -11.71 -8.42 1.75
C ASP A 72 -11.93 -6.93 1.44
N LYS A 73 -10.85 -6.15 1.30
CA LYS A 73 -10.93 -4.71 0.98
C LYS A 73 -11.14 -4.45 -0.51
N LEU A 74 -10.56 -5.29 -1.37
CA LEU A 74 -10.55 -5.08 -2.82
C LEU A 74 -11.94 -4.92 -3.45
N PRO A 75 -13.00 -5.66 -3.06
CA PRO A 75 -14.32 -5.50 -3.67
C PRO A 75 -15.12 -4.31 -3.11
N VAL A 76 -14.62 -3.62 -2.07
CA VAL A 76 -15.40 -2.56 -1.41
C VAL A 76 -15.29 -1.24 -2.20
N PRO A 77 -16.42 -0.59 -2.52
CA PRO A 77 -16.42 0.70 -3.18
C PRO A 77 -16.00 1.84 -2.24
N GLY A 78 -15.53 2.93 -2.84
CA GLY A 78 -15.10 4.12 -2.14
C GLY A 78 -14.56 5.18 -3.07
N THR A 79 -13.98 6.23 -2.49
CA THR A 79 -13.45 7.38 -3.22
C THR A 79 -11.97 7.57 -2.94
N CYS A 80 -11.25 8.09 -3.94
CA CYS A 80 -9.86 8.49 -3.76
C CYS A 80 -9.80 9.69 -2.80
N ALA A 81 -9.01 9.59 -1.72
CA ALA A 81 -8.94 10.65 -0.73
C ALA A 81 -8.31 11.96 -1.25
N ALA A 82 -7.54 11.90 -2.34
CA ALA A 82 -6.88 13.06 -2.92
C ALA A 82 -7.71 13.75 -4.02
N CYS A 83 -8.24 12.99 -5.00
CA CYS A 83 -8.97 13.57 -6.13
C CYS A 83 -10.49 13.44 -6.04
N GLY A 84 -11.03 12.66 -5.08
CA GLY A 84 -12.47 12.49 -4.89
C GLY A 84 -13.17 11.53 -5.88
N LEU A 85 -12.48 11.02 -6.90
CA LEU A 85 -13.06 10.09 -7.87
C LEU A 85 -13.48 8.76 -7.22
N ARG A 86 -14.61 8.21 -7.66
CA ARG A 86 -15.19 6.98 -7.12
C ARG A 86 -14.74 5.74 -7.88
N PHE A 87 -14.39 4.69 -7.13
CA PHE A 87 -13.86 3.44 -7.65
C PHE A 87 -14.24 2.27 -6.73
N VAL A 88 -14.05 1.04 -7.24
CA VAL A 88 -13.87 -0.14 -6.39
C VAL A 88 -12.41 -0.20 -5.96
N ALA A 89 -12.13 -0.51 -4.69
CA ALA A 89 -10.78 -0.47 -4.12
C ALA A 89 -9.70 -1.20 -4.94
N GLY A 90 -10.01 -2.38 -5.48
CA GLY A 90 -9.10 -3.12 -6.35
C GLY A 90 -8.79 -2.39 -7.66
N THR A 91 -9.83 -1.86 -8.32
CA THR A 91 -9.69 -1.07 -9.55
C THR A 91 -8.96 0.24 -9.30
N TRP A 92 -9.19 0.89 -8.16
CA TRP A 92 -8.49 2.10 -7.75
C TRP A 92 -6.98 1.87 -7.63
N LEU A 93 -6.57 0.75 -7.00
CA LEU A 93 -5.15 0.41 -6.92
C LEU A 93 -4.54 0.23 -8.31
N ASP A 94 -5.16 -0.57 -9.17
CA ASP A 94 -4.55 -1.02 -10.42
C ASP A 94 -4.62 0.05 -11.53
N GLN A 95 -5.76 0.74 -11.65
CA GLN A 95 -6.05 1.64 -12.77
C GLN A 95 -5.87 3.12 -12.42
N HIS A 96 -5.83 3.50 -11.15
CA HIS A 96 -5.76 4.91 -10.75
C HIS A 96 -4.47 5.29 -10.01
N ILE A 97 -3.90 4.39 -9.20
CA ILE A 97 -2.72 4.71 -8.38
C ILE A 97 -1.45 4.03 -8.88
N LEU A 98 -1.51 2.74 -9.20
CA LEU A 98 -0.36 1.93 -9.61
C LEU A 98 -0.27 1.73 -11.13
N THR A 99 -1.05 2.50 -11.89
CA THR A 99 -1.03 2.45 -13.36
C THR A 99 0.15 3.24 -13.91
N ASN A 100 0.66 2.79 -15.06
CA ASN A 100 1.62 3.55 -15.86
C ASN A 100 0.93 4.55 -16.82
N ASP A 101 -0.39 4.47 -16.95
CA ASP A 101 -1.17 5.37 -17.81
C ASP A 101 -1.39 6.72 -17.11
N LEU A 102 -0.68 7.75 -17.56
CA LEU A 102 -0.72 9.09 -16.96
C LEU A 102 -2.10 9.78 -17.08
N GLN A 103 -2.96 9.37 -18.02
CA GLN A 103 -4.29 9.98 -18.16
C GLN A 103 -5.28 9.44 -17.12
N LYS A 104 -5.10 8.17 -16.71
CA LYS A 104 -5.93 7.52 -15.69
C LYS A 104 -5.37 7.66 -14.28
N ARG A 105 -4.06 7.93 -14.18
CA ARG A 105 -3.36 8.10 -12.91
C ARG A 105 -3.88 9.31 -12.14
N CYS A 106 -3.91 9.20 -10.82
CA CYS A 106 -4.28 10.31 -9.95
C CYS A 106 -3.36 11.52 -10.17
N ARG A 107 -3.93 12.73 -10.22
CA ARG A 107 -3.15 13.96 -10.40
C ARG A 107 -2.30 14.36 -9.18
N TYR A 108 -2.58 13.77 -8.03
CA TYR A 108 -1.95 14.11 -6.75
C TYR A 108 -0.90 13.09 -6.30
N VAL A 109 -0.51 12.15 -7.17
CA VAL A 109 0.58 11.21 -6.91
C VAL A 109 1.83 11.64 -7.69
N GLU A 110 3.00 11.42 -7.10
CA GLU A 110 4.34 11.75 -7.61
C GLU A 110 4.96 10.61 -8.42
#